data_AF-W1V6G3-F1
#
_entry.id   AF-W1V6G3-F1
#
_cell.length_a   1.000
_cell.length_b   1.000
_cell.length_c   1.000
_cell.angle_alpha   90.00
_cell.angle_beta   90.00
_cell.angle_gamma   90.00
#
_symmetry.space_group_name_H-M   'P 1'
#
loop_
_entity.id
_entity.type
_entity.pdbx_description
1 polymer ?
#
loop_
_entity_poly.entity_id
_entity_poly.type
_entity_poly.pdbx_seq_one_letter_code
_entity_poly.pdbx_strand_id
1 'polypeptide(L)'
;MTTSIRTTHVGSLPRTDTLLKANADHATGALSDSDLAAVVRSETDAVVAKQAELGITIVNDGEYGHAMTEKVDYGAWWSYSFTRFAGLELLDELPPRKPTPAGKLELDAMTDRRDWVAFADAYSDPTSGIHLATRRPWSFPALTGELSYTGQEVVARDIASLKEALAKA
;
A
#
# COMPACT_ATOMS: atom_id res chain seq x y z
N MET A 1 5.83 -36.20 -22.83
CA MET A 1 6.17 -34.82 -22.41
C MET A 1 5.29 -34.46 -21.25
N THR A 2 5.86 -34.01 -20.14
CA THR A 2 5.12 -33.49 -18.99
C THR A 2 4.86 -32.01 -19.20
N THR A 3 3.59 -31.59 -19.10
CA THR A 3 3.21 -30.18 -19.14
C THR A 3 3.58 -29.53 -17.80
N SER A 4 4.38 -28.47 -17.83
CA SER A 4 4.65 -27.63 -16.65
C SER A 4 3.62 -26.51 -16.56
N ILE A 5 2.98 -26.36 -15.40
CA ILE A 5 2.05 -25.27 -15.11
C ILE A 5 2.77 -24.27 -14.20
N ARG A 6 2.92 -23.02 -14.63
CA ARG A 6 3.52 -21.95 -13.81
C ARG A 6 2.52 -21.47 -12.76
N THR A 7 2.99 -21.29 -11.53
CA THR A 7 2.20 -20.82 -10.38
C THR A 7 2.67 -19.44 -9.92
N THR A 8 1.73 -18.62 -9.43
CA THR A 8 1.99 -17.28 -8.88
C THR A 8 0.82 -16.83 -7.97
N HIS A 9 0.93 -15.64 -7.38
CA HIS A 9 -0.12 -14.96 -6.61
C HIS A 9 -0.15 -13.46 -6.96
N VAL A 10 -1.13 -12.73 -6.40
CA VAL A 10 -1.52 -11.39 -6.86
C VAL A 10 -0.74 -10.22 -6.26
N GLY A 11 0.36 -10.47 -5.54
CA GLY A 11 1.13 -9.42 -4.86
C GLY A 11 1.12 -9.61 -3.35
N SER A 12 0.39 -8.77 -2.64
CA SER A 12 0.31 -8.63 -1.19
C SER A 12 0.35 -9.94 -0.42
N LEU A 13 1.23 -10.00 0.57
CA LEU A 13 1.31 -11.08 1.57
C LEU A 13 1.11 -10.52 2.99
N PRO A 14 0.74 -11.36 3.97
CA PRO A 14 0.59 -10.92 5.36
C PRO A 14 1.89 -10.30 5.90
N ARG A 15 1.80 -9.12 6.51
CA ARG A 15 2.97 -8.46 7.11
C ARG A 15 3.35 -9.18 8.39
N THR A 16 4.64 -9.43 8.56
CA THR A 16 5.19 -10.01 9.78
C THR A 16 5.09 -9.01 10.94
N ASP A 17 5.09 -9.50 12.18
CA ASP A 17 5.09 -8.62 13.35
C ASP A 17 6.35 -7.72 13.36
N THR A 18 7.47 -8.17 12.78
CA THR A 18 8.69 -7.38 12.55
C THR A 18 8.44 -6.18 11.65
N LEU A 19 7.81 -6.37 10.48
CA LEU A 19 7.49 -5.28 9.55
C LEU A 19 6.50 -4.28 10.14
N LEU A 20 5.45 -4.78 10.81
CA LEU A 20 4.45 -3.94 11.45
C LEU A 20 5.10 -3.03 12.50
N LYS A 21 5.99 -3.61 13.34
CA LYS A 21 6.75 -2.84 14.32
C LYS A 21 7.68 -1.82 13.67
N ALA A 22 8.43 -2.21 12.64
CA ALA A 22 9.36 -1.31 11.97
C ALA A 22 8.65 -0.12 11.32
N ASN A 23 7.52 -0.36 10.66
CA ASN A 23 6.68 0.72 10.09
C ASN A 23 6.11 1.63 11.19
N ALA A 24 5.68 1.08 12.32
CA ALA A 24 5.18 1.88 13.44
C ALA A 24 6.29 2.75 14.07
N ASP A 25 7.49 2.20 14.26
CA ASP A 25 8.63 2.94 14.80
C ASP A 25 9.08 4.03 13.81
N HIS A 26 9.14 3.72 12.50
CA HIS A 26 9.46 4.69 11.45
C HIS A 26 8.47 5.85 11.39
N ALA A 27 7.16 5.55 11.47
CA ALA A 27 6.11 6.56 11.48
C ALA A 27 6.19 7.54 12.67
N THR A 28 6.85 7.15 13.76
CA THR A 28 7.09 8.00 14.94
C THR A 28 8.49 8.64 14.96
N GLY A 29 9.31 8.39 13.94
CA GLY A 29 10.71 8.83 13.88
C GLY A 29 11.66 8.05 14.78
N ALA A 30 11.21 6.96 15.40
CA ALA A 30 12.01 6.10 16.26
C ALA A 30 12.93 5.13 15.47
N LEU A 31 12.67 4.96 14.17
CA LEU A 31 13.48 4.16 13.25
C LEU A 31 13.89 5.02 12.05
N SER A 32 15.16 4.95 11.67
CA SER A 32 15.66 5.68 10.49
C SER A 32 15.21 5.02 9.18
N ASP A 33 15.26 5.77 8.08
CA ASP A 33 14.98 5.22 6.73
C ASP A 33 15.92 4.05 6.38
N SER A 34 17.19 4.14 6.76
CA SER A 34 18.18 3.08 6.51
C SER A 34 17.89 1.82 7.31
N ASP A 35 17.46 1.97 8.58
CA ASP A 35 17.12 0.82 9.41
C ASP A 35 15.82 0.16 8.94
N LEU A 36 14.82 0.95 8.54
CA LEU A 36 13.62 0.42 7.90
C LEU A 36 13.96 -0.33 6.62
N ALA A 37 14.83 0.23 5.76
CA ALA A 37 15.26 -0.42 4.53
C ALA A 37 15.99 -1.76 4.79
N ALA A 38 16.75 -1.86 5.88
CA ALA A 38 17.39 -3.11 6.29
C ALA A 38 16.36 -4.17 6.70
N VAL A 39 15.34 -3.79 7.47
CA VAL A 39 14.24 -4.68 7.85
C VAL A 39 13.47 -5.15 6.62
N VAL A 40 13.06 -4.23 5.74
CA VAL A 40 12.33 -4.57 4.49
C VAL A 40 13.13 -5.56 3.65
N ARG A 41 14.45 -5.37 3.51
CA ARG A 41 15.33 -6.28 2.77
C ARG A 41 15.35 -7.68 3.39
N SER A 42 15.58 -7.77 4.69
CA SER A 42 15.63 -9.06 5.40
C SER A 42 14.32 -9.83 5.30
N GLU A 43 13.19 -9.12 5.41
CA GLU A 43 11.87 -9.74 5.34
C GLU A 43 11.51 -10.13 3.90
N THR A 44 11.98 -9.37 2.90
CA THR A 44 11.88 -9.70 1.48
C THR A 44 12.67 -10.97 1.14
N ASP A 45 13.91 -11.09 1.64
CA ASP A 45 14.72 -12.31 1.48
C ASP A 45 13.97 -13.53 2.00
N ALA A 46 13.42 -13.44 3.22
CA ALA A 46 12.72 -14.55 3.86
C ALA A 46 11.44 -14.95 3.11
N VAL A 47 10.63 -13.99 2.66
CA VAL A 47 9.36 -14.29 1.96
C VAL A 47 9.59 -14.85 0.56
N VAL A 48 10.60 -14.37 -0.16
CA VAL A 48 10.97 -14.91 -1.48
C VAL A 48 11.50 -16.34 -1.34
N ALA A 49 12.39 -16.60 -0.38
CA ALA A 49 12.87 -17.95 -0.09
C ALA A 49 11.70 -18.90 0.25
N LYS A 50 10.72 -18.43 1.03
CA LYS A 50 9.55 -19.26 1.36
C LYS A 50 8.70 -19.58 0.15
N GLN A 51 8.48 -18.61 -0.74
CA GLN A 51 7.74 -18.85 -1.99
C GLN A 51 8.45 -19.87 -2.89
N ALA A 52 9.78 -19.78 -3.00
CA ALA A 52 10.60 -20.73 -3.75
C ALA A 52 10.54 -22.16 -3.15
N GLU A 53 10.65 -22.28 -1.82
CA GLU A 53 10.49 -23.55 -1.09
C GLU A 53 9.13 -24.22 -1.37
N LEU A 54 8.07 -23.42 -1.48
CA LEU A 54 6.72 -23.89 -1.79
C LEU A 54 6.49 -24.23 -3.27
N GLY A 55 7.48 -24.02 -4.14
CA GLY A 55 7.39 -24.30 -5.57
C GLY A 55 6.60 -23.27 -6.38
N ILE A 56 6.48 -22.03 -5.88
CA ILE A 56 5.88 -20.93 -6.65
C ILE A 56 6.84 -20.52 -7.78
N THR A 57 6.36 -20.56 -9.03
CA THR A 57 7.21 -20.32 -10.20
C THR A 57 7.54 -18.85 -10.45
N ILE A 58 6.59 -17.95 -10.18
CA ILE A 58 6.76 -16.50 -10.30
C ILE A 58 6.43 -15.90 -8.94
N VAL A 59 7.49 -15.52 -8.21
CA VAL A 59 7.43 -14.95 -6.87
C VAL A 59 7.41 -13.41 -6.91
N ASN A 60 7.04 -12.77 -5.81
CA ASN A 60 7.19 -11.33 -5.60
C ASN A 60 7.68 -11.00 -4.18
N ASP A 61 7.85 -9.72 -3.86
CA ASP A 61 8.35 -9.23 -2.56
C ASP A 61 7.27 -9.16 -1.45
N GLY A 62 6.06 -9.67 -1.72
CA GLY A 62 4.91 -9.59 -0.81
C GLY A 62 4.41 -8.16 -0.56
N GLU A 63 4.88 -7.18 -1.33
CA GLU A 63 4.67 -5.74 -1.13
C GLU A 63 5.13 -5.23 0.24
N TYR A 64 6.20 -5.82 0.78
CA TYR A 64 6.74 -5.45 2.09
C TYR A 64 7.31 -4.02 2.15
N GLY A 65 7.54 -3.37 1.00
CA GLY A 65 7.88 -1.95 0.92
C GLY A 65 6.73 -0.97 1.20
N HIS A 66 5.48 -1.45 1.36
CA HIS A 66 4.34 -0.63 1.76
C HIS A 66 4.31 -0.44 3.28
N ALA A 67 4.07 0.79 3.72
CA ALA A 67 4.11 1.19 5.13
C ALA A 67 2.84 0.80 5.91
N MET A 68 2.49 -0.48 5.91
CA MET A 68 1.38 -1.01 6.71
C MET A 68 1.77 -1.08 8.19
N THR A 69 0.95 -0.49 9.07
CA THR A 69 1.15 -0.54 10.53
C THR A 69 0.19 -1.49 11.24
N GLU A 70 -0.82 -2.01 10.52
CA GLU A 70 -1.79 -2.99 11.03
C GLU A 70 -1.85 -4.22 10.13
N LYS A 71 -2.36 -5.34 10.66
CA LYS A 71 -2.50 -6.60 9.91
C LYS A 71 -3.45 -6.49 8.72
N VAL A 72 -4.43 -5.59 8.80
CA VAL A 72 -5.41 -5.30 7.74
C VAL A 72 -5.43 -3.81 7.48
N ASP A 73 -4.57 -3.35 6.58
CA ASP A 73 -4.40 -1.94 6.22
C ASP A 73 -4.37 -1.80 4.68
N TYR A 74 -5.55 -1.82 4.05
CA TYR A 74 -5.66 -1.54 2.61
C TYR A 74 -5.35 -0.09 2.27
N GLY A 75 -5.20 0.72 3.29
CA GLY A 75 -4.88 2.10 3.22
C GLY A 75 -3.46 2.43 2.76
N ALA A 76 -2.51 1.61 3.21
CA ALA A 76 -1.11 1.68 2.79
C ALA A 76 -0.95 1.61 1.25
N TRP A 77 -1.88 0.98 0.54
CA TRP A 77 -1.91 0.96 -0.93
C TRP A 77 -2.25 2.30 -1.54
N TRP A 78 -3.24 3.00 -0.96
CA TRP A 78 -3.62 4.32 -1.44
C TRP A 78 -2.50 5.32 -1.13
N SER A 79 -2.01 5.29 0.11
CA SER A 79 -0.95 6.20 0.57
C SER A 79 0.42 5.93 -0.05
N TYR A 80 0.63 4.74 -0.64
CA TYR A 80 1.86 4.41 -1.37
C TYR A 80 2.23 5.48 -2.39
N SER A 81 1.24 6.01 -3.11
CA SER A 81 1.46 7.06 -4.10
C SER A 81 1.82 8.41 -3.46
N PHE A 82 1.25 8.74 -2.30
CA PHE A 82 1.38 10.08 -1.71
C PHE A 82 2.79 10.44 -1.28
N THR A 83 3.58 9.46 -0.84
CA THR A 83 4.98 9.70 -0.44
C THR A 83 5.95 9.75 -1.62
N ARG A 84 5.46 9.57 -2.86
CA ARG A 84 6.28 9.45 -4.07
C ARG A 84 6.07 10.57 -5.08
N PHE A 85 5.24 11.55 -4.74
CA PHE A 85 5.01 12.72 -5.57
C PHE A 85 5.17 14.00 -4.73
N ALA A 86 5.85 14.99 -5.29
CA ALA A 86 5.74 16.37 -4.83
C ALA A 86 4.45 17.01 -5.38
N GLY A 87 4.09 18.18 -4.86
CA GLY A 87 2.85 18.89 -5.22
C GLY A 87 1.61 18.39 -4.46
N LEU A 88 1.83 17.59 -3.41
CA LEU A 88 0.81 17.06 -2.51
C LEU A 88 0.97 17.64 -1.11
N GLU A 89 -0.10 18.17 -0.54
CA GLU A 89 -0.13 18.68 0.83
C GLU A 89 -1.38 18.19 1.57
N LEU A 90 -1.23 17.88 2.86
CA LEU A 90 -2.37 17.69 3.74
C LEU A 90 -2.96 19.05 4.09
N LEU A 91 -4.23 19.24 3.76
CA LEU A 91 -4.97 20.46 4.09
C LEU A 91 -5.88 20.19 5.28
N ASP A 92 -5.97 21.16 6.19
CA ASP A 92 -6.91 21.12 7.32
C ASP A 92 -8.37 21.19 6.81
N GLU A 93 -8.60 21.94 5.74
CA GLU A 93 -9.89 22.07 5.06
C GLU A 93 -9.74 21.86 3.56
N LEU A 94 -10.57 20.97 2.99
CA LEU A 94 -10.58 20.74 1.55
C LEU A 94 -11.33 21.87 0.83
N PRO A 95 -10.84 22.33 -0.34
CA PRO A 95 -11.57 23.31 -1.14
C PRO A 95 -12.92 22.74 -1.58
N PRO A 96 -13.95 23.58 -1.72
CA PRO A 96 -15.27 23.12 -2.16
C PRO A 96 -15.17 22.47 -3.54
N ARG A 97 -15.91 21.37 -3.73
CA ARG A 97 -15.98 20.69 -5.03
C ARG A 97 -16.45 21.68 -6.10
N LYS A 98 -15.60 21.90 -7.11
CA LYS A 98 -16.00 22.69 -8.28
C LYS A 98 -17.10 21.94 -9.03
N PRO A 99 -18.22 22.59 -9.40
CA PRO A 99 -19.26 21.95 -10.19
C PRO A 99 -18.71 21.42 -11.50
N THR A 100 -19.19 20.24 -11.92
CA THR A 100 -18.87 19.68 -13.23
C THR A 100 -19.39 20.63 -14.32
N PRO A 101 -18.56 21.08 -15.28
CA PRO A 101 -19.03 21.94 -16.36
C PRO A 101 -20.18 21.30 -17.15
N ALA A 102 -21.11 22.12 -17.63
CA ALA A 102 -22.27 21.65 -18.39
C ALA A 102 -21.85 20.77 -19.60
N GLY A 103 -22.52 19.63 -19.77
CA GLY A 103 -22.24 18.67 -20.85
C GLY A 103 -21.01 17.78 -20.62
N LYS A 104 -20.40 17.80 -19.43
CA LYS A 104 -19.34 16.85 -19.03
C LYS A 104 -19.90 15.76 -18.14
N LEU A 105 -19.20 14.61 -18.13
CA LEU A 105 -19.49 13.49 -17.24
C LEU A 105 -19.27 13.94 -15.79
N GLU A 106 -20.32 13.84 -14.99
CA GLU A 106 -20.24 14.00 -13.55
C GLU A 106 -19.95 12.64 -12.90
N LEU A 107 -18.87 12.57 -12.14
CA LEU A 107 -18.54 11.38 -11.36
C LEU A 107 -19.30 11.42 -10.03
N ASP A 108 -20.00 10.34 -9.74
CA ASP A 108 -20.80 10.19 -8.52
C ASP A 108 -19.92 10.16 -7.26
N ALA A 109 -20.48 10.46 -6.08
CA ALA A 109 -19.71 10.35 -4.85
C ALA A 109 -19.43 8.87 -4.54
N MET A 110 -18.40 8.61 -3.73
CA MET A 110 -18.09 7.25 -3.29
C MET A 110 -19.28 6.61 -2.56
N THR A 111 -20.01 7.42 -1.80
CA THR A 111 -21.21 7.04 -1.04
C THR A 111 -22.40 6.66 -1.92
N ASP A 112 -22.42 7.10 -3.17
CA ASP A 112 -23.54 6.86 -4.09
C ASP A 112 -23.36 5.56 -4.88
N ARG A 113 -22.20 4.90 -4.75
CA ARG A 113 -21.92 3.62 -5.40
C ARG A 113 -22.89 2.55 -4.91
N ARG A 114 -23.32 1.68 -5.83
CA ARG A 114 -24.28 0.57 -5.58
C ARG A 114 -24.07 -0.14 -4.24
N ASP A 115 -22.84 -0.56 -3.95
CA ASP A 115 -22.56 -1.35 -2.74
C ASP A 115 -22.56 -0.50 -1.47
N TRP A 116 -22.15 0.78 -1.55
CA TRP A 116 -22.26 1.72 -0.43
C TRP A 116 -23.72 1.97 -0.05
N VAL A 117 -24.61 2.05 -1.04
CA VAL A 117 -26.05 2.22 -0.83
C VAL A 117 -26.69 0.91 -0.36
N ALA A 118 -26.42 -0.20 -1.05
CA ALA A 118 -27.06 -1.50 -0.77
C ALA A 118 -26.60 -2.13 0.55
N PHE A 119 -25.39 -1.82 1.00
CA PHE A 119 -24.79 -2.37 2.22
C PHE A 119 -24.36 -1.26 3.19
N ALA A 120 -25.15 -0.18 3.28
CA ALA A 120 -24.85 0.99 4.10
C ALA A 120 -24.56 0.63 5.58
N ASP A 121 -25.29 -0.33 6.15
CA ASP A 121 -25.09 -0.78 7.53
C ASP A 121 -23.68 -1.37 7.74
N ALA A 122 -23.19 -2.17 6.79
CA ALA A 122 -21.85 -2.75 6.87
C ALA A 122 -20.75 -1.68 6.73
N TYR A 123 -20.94 -0.72 5.83
CA TYR A 123 -19.99 0.38 5.61
C TYR A 123 -20.04 1.49 6.68
N SER A 124 -21.08 1.54 7.51
CA SER A 124 -21.20 2.52 8.60
C SER A 124 -20.90 1.95 9.98
N ASP A 125 -20.99 0.63 10.18
CA ASP A 125 -20.64 -0.04 11.43
C ASP A 125 -19.14 -0.38 11.48
N PRO A 126 -18.29 0.32 12.25
CA PRO A 126 -16.84 0.08 12.32
C PRO A 126 -16.45 -1.33 12.80
N THR A 127 -17.41 -2.12 13.31
CA THR A 127 -17.20 -3.50 13.78
C THR A 127 -17.63 -4.56 12.79
N SER A 128 -18.14 -4.19 11.61
CA SER A 128 -18.67 -5.11 10.59
C SER A 128 -17.64 -6.07 9.98
N GLY A 129 -16.35 -5.88 10.28
CA GLY A 129 -15.25 -6.71 9.78
C GLY A 129 -14.86 -6.44 8.33
N ILE A 130 -15.57 -5.56 7.61
CA ILE A 130 -15.23 -5.13 6.25
C ILE A 130 -14.47 -3.80 6.21
N HIS A 131 -14.24 -3.19 7.38
CA HIS A 131 -13.53 -1.92 7.48
C HIS A 131 -12.04 -2.07 7.20
N LEU A 132 -11.50 -1.03 6.56
CA LEU A 132 -10.08 -0.73 6.54
C LEU A 132 -9.60 -0.53 7.99
N ALA A 133 -8.37 -0.95 8.34
CA ALA A 133 -7.65 -0.63 9.60
C ALA A 133 -8.34 0.46 10.45
N THR A 134 -8.94 0.08 11.58
CA THR A 134 -9.72 1.00 12.40
C THR A 134 -8.80 1.89 13.24
N ARG A 135 -8.94 3.23 13.12
CA ARG A 135 -9.08 4.21 14.25
C ARG A 135 -8.83 5.67 13.88
N ARG A 136 -8.26 5.99 12.72
CA ARG A 136 -8.00 7.39 12.31
C ARG A 136 -8.76 7.76 11.05
N PRO A 137 -9.38 8.95 10.99
CA PRO A 137 -9.91 9.47 9.74
C PRO A 137 -8.76 9.54 8.72
N TRP A 138 -9.06 9.09 7.51
CA TRP A 138 -8.14 9.11 6.38
C TRP A 138 -7.89 10.55 5.94
N SER A 139 -6.66 11.03 6.10
CA SER A 139 -6.25 12.31 5.54
C SER A 139 -5.65 12.09 4.15
N PHE A 140 -6.41 12.46 3.14
CA PHE A 140 -5.95 12.44 1.75
C PHE A 140 -5.31 13.80 1.41
N PRO A 141 -4.10 13.82 0.82
CA PRO A 141 -3.50 15.08 0.39
C PRO A 141 -4.26 15.66 -0.80
N ALA A 142 -4.25 16.99 -0.88
CA ALA A 142 -4.73 17.74 -2.03
C ALA A 142 -3.56 18.04 -2.98
N LEU A 143 -3.88 18.19 -4.26
CA LEU A 143 -2.97 18.72 -5.26
C LEU A 143 -2.87 20.24 -5.09
N THR A 144 -1.77 20.73 -4.52
CA THR A 144 -1.54 22.16 -4.29
C THR A 144 -0.47 22.76 -5.20
N GLY A 145 0.27 21.92 -5.93
CA GLY A 145 1.30 22.34 -6.86
C GLY A 145 1.44 21.41 -8.06
N GLU A 146 2.47 21.68 -8.88
CA GLU A 146 2.84 20.81 -9.99
C GLU A 146 3.29 19.44 -9.48
N LEU A 147 2.71 18.37 -10.06
CA LEU A 147 3.09 17.01 -9.74
C LEU A 147 4.44 16.67 -10.36
N SER A 148 5.38 16.23 -9.53
CA SER A 148 6.62 15.60 -9.98
C SER A 148 6.90 14.35 -9.17
N TYR A 149 7.43 13.31 -9.83
CA TYR A 149 7.74 12.05 -9.17
C TYR A 149 9.04 12.14 -8.39
N THR A 150 8.99 11.80 -7.10
CA THR A 150 10.09 11.88 -6.13
C THR A 150 10.37 10.53 -5.45
N GLY A 151 9.66 9.47 -5.82
CA GLY A 151 9.77 8.14 -5.20
C GLY A 151 10.92 7.25 -5.69
N GLN A 152 11.85 7.76 -6.51
CA GLN A 152 12.86 6.97 -7.22
C GLN A 152 13.70 6.12 -6.27
N GLU A 153 14.20 6.71 -5.17
CA GLU A 153 15.09 6.02 -4.23
C GLU A 153 14.39 4.88 -3.50
N VAL A 154 13.15 5.14 -3.04
CA VAL A 154 12.33 4.18 -2.31
C VAL A 154 11.99 2.97 -3.20
N VAL A 155 11.62 3.22 -4.46
CA VAL A 155 11.35 2.16 -5.45
C VAL A 155 12.62 1.43 -5.85
N ALA A 156 13.75 2.13 -6.01
CA ALA A 156 15.03 1.49 -6.29
C ALA A 156 15.45 0.54 -5.16
N ARG A 157 15.20 0.92 -3.90
CA ARG A 157 15.40 0.07 -2.71
C ARG A 157 14.54 -1.19 -2.75
N ASP A 158 13.26 -1.09 -3.12
CA ASP A 158 12.36 -2.26 -3.23
C ASP A 158 12.81 -3.21 -4.36
N ILE A 159 13.14 -2.64 -5.53
CA ILE A 159 13.65 -3.41 -6.68
C ILE A 159 14.97 -4.11 -6.33
N ALA A 160 15.89 -3.43 -5.65
CA ALA A 160 17.17 -4.00 -5.24
C ALA A 160 16.96 -5.17 -4.26
N SER A 161 16.12 -4.99 -3.24
CA SER A 161 15.78 -6.04 -2.28
C SER A 161 15.21 -7.28 -2.97
N LEU A 162 14.25 -7.12 -3.89
CA LEU A 162 13.69 -8.26 -4.63
C LEU A 162 14.73 -8.95 -5.50
N LYS A 163 15.57 -8.20 -6.23
CA LYS A 163 16.63 -8.78 -7.08
C LYS A 163 17.67 -9.54 -6.27
N GLU A 164 18.07 -9.01 -5.12
CA GLU A 164 19.01 -9.67 -4.22
C GLU A 164 18.40 -10.95 -3.62
N ALA A 165 17.13 -10.91 -3.21
CA ALA A 165 16.41 -12.07 -2.71
C ALA A 165 16.30 -13.17 -3.78
N LEU A 166 15.97 -12.80 -5.02
CA LEU A 166 15.92 -13.72 -6.16
C LEU A 166 17.28 -14.35 -6.48
N ALA A 167 18.39 -13.64 -6.25
CA ALA A 167 19.74 -14.18 -6.47
C ALA A 167 20.18 -15.19 -5.39
N LYS A 168 19.54 -15.17 -4.22
CA LYS A 168 19.80 -16.09 -3.09
C LYS A 168 18.91 -17.34 -3.14
N ALA A 169 17.74 -17.24 -3.76
CA ALA A 169 16.69 -18.26 -3.78
C ALA A 169 16.93 -19.38 -4.81
#